data_AF-A0A163VN07-F1
#
_entry.id   AF-A0A163VN07-F1
#
_cell.length_a   1.000
_cell.length_b   1.000
_cell.length_c   1.000
_cell.angle_alpha   90.00
_cell.angle_beta   90.00
_cell.angle_gamma   90.00
#
_symmetry.space_group_name_H-M   'P 1'
#
loop_
_entity.id
_entity.type
_entity.pdbx_description
1 polymer ?
#
loop_
_entity_poly.entity_id
_entity_poly.type
_entity_poly.pdbx_seq_one_letter_code
_entity_poly.pdbx_strand_id
1 'polypeptide(L)'
;MGSDDRAKLMDSLKANRRSARGRSASAPDRAQATSPKRRVFDFKELPQVKQLQMHRAAADMMGIENPFFRPHDGLAAGTSFIGGNNYDNFASYNYLGLNGHPKVNAAAKEAIERFGTSVSASRIVAGERPFHGELEAALARIHGVEAAIVMVSGHATNVTTIGHLMHKGDLVLTDSYVHNSIAEGVRLSGATRMNFPHDDLDALEKMLADHRHKFERVLIAVEGLYSMDGDFPDLKRIVKLKQSYDAWLMVDEAHSIGVLGETGHGISEHFGIDPTEVEIWMGTLSKTFSSCGGYIAGSKVLCDYLKVSAPGFVFSVGLSAALAGSAIASAEILEQEPERVTRLQKNGSLFLKLAKEAGLNTGPSTGYAVIPVIVGDSAGAATLSNRLLAKGINALPIIFPAVPEKSARIRFFITSEHTEEQIVRAVETTAAELDAMRDDGTAVDRLIKAAR
;
A
#
# COMPACT_ATOMS: atom_id res chain seq x y z
N MET A 1 -53.51 10.51 84.27
CA MET A 1 -53.90 11.22 83.04
C MET A 1 -55.31 10.80 82.68
N GLY A 2 -56.24 11.76 82.79
CA GLY A 2 -57.68 11.54 82.61
C GLY A 2 -58.05 11.33 81.14
N SER A 3 -59.29 10.90 80.93
CA SER A 3 -59.92 10.59 79.63
C SER A 3 -59.81 11.72 78.58
N ASP A 4 -59.55 12.95 79.00
CA ASP A 4 -59.47 14.13 78.13
C ASP A 4 -58.14 14.25 77.35
N ASP A 5 -57.05 13.67 77.87
CA ASP A 5 -55.75 13.68 77.18
C ASP A 5 -55.65 12.61 76.08
N ARG A 6 -56.42 11.52 76.22
CA ARG A 6 -56.48 10.42 75.24
C ARG A 6 -57.36 10.80 74.03
N ALA A 7 -58.37 11.65 74.23
CA ALA A 7 -59.21 12.20 73.17
C ALA A 7 -58.43 13.19 72.28
N LYS A 8 -57.68 14.12 72.91
CA LYS A 8 -56.84 15.10 72.19
C LYS A 8 -55.73 14.45 71.35
N LEU A 9 -55.15 13.35 71.83
CA LEU A 9 -54.14 12.60 71.08
C LEU A 9 -54.72 11.88 69.86
N MET A 10 -55.92 11.29 69.98
CA MET A 10 -56.59 10.59 68.87
C MET A 10 -57.14 11.55 67.81
N ASP A 11 -57.57 12.75 68.19
CA ASP A 11 -57.98 13.79 67.23
C ASP A 11 -56.78 14.37 66.46
N SER A 12 -55.62 14.52 67.11
CA SER A 12 -54.38 14.94 66.44
C SER A 12 -53.89 13.92 65.38
N LEU A 13 -54.10 12.61 65.64
CA LEU A 13 -53.73 11.53 64.72
C LEU A 13 -54.73 11.36 63.55
N LYS A 14 -56.00 11.73 63.73
CA LYS A 14 -57.00 11.74 62.64
C LYS A 14 -56.88 12.97 61.74
N ALA A 15 -56.49 14.13 62.28
CA ALA A 15 -56.23 15.34 61.51
C ALA A 15 -55.03 15.16 60.55
N ASN A 16 -53.97 14.48 60.99
CA ASN A 16 -52.78 14.21 60.16
C ASN A 16 -52.96 13.11 59.10
N ARG A 17 -54.02 12.30 59.16
CA ARG A 17 -54.35 11.32 58.11
C ARG A 17 -55.32 11.82 57.04
N ARG A 18 -56.00 12.95 57.26
CA ARG A 18 -56.89 13.59 56.25
C ARG A 18 -56.22 14.71 55.45
N SER A 19 -55.11 15.29 55.88
CA SER A 19 -54.34 16.27 55.08
C SER A 19 -53.43 15.63 54.03
N ALA A 20 -53.20 14.30 54.08
CA ALA A 20 -52.37 13.56 53.14
C ALA A 20 -53.14 12.98 51.91
N ARG A 21 -54.44 13.23 51.80
CA ARG A 21 -55.24 12.85 50.61
C ARG A 21 -56.18 14.00 50.24
N GLY A 22 -55.71 14.85 49.33
CA GLY A 22 -56.56 15.82 48.65
C GLY A 22 -56.11 17.26 48.87
N ARG A 23 -55.05 17.68 48.18
CA ARG A 23 -54.92 19.02 47.62
C ARG A 23 -53.82 19.00 46.57
N SER A 24 -54.27 18.99 45.32
CA SER A 24 -53.51 19.35 44.13
C SER A 24 -52.76 20.66 44.38
N ALA A 25 -51.45 20.55 44.54
CA ALA A 25 -50.54 21.67 44.43
C ALA A 25 -50.11 21.74 42.96
N SER A 26 -50.53 22.80 42.28
CA SER A 26 -49.94 23.19 41.00
C SER A 26 -48.42 23.25 41.19
N ALA A 27 -47.71 22.40 40.45
CA ALA A 27 -46.27 22.40 40.42
C ALA A 27 -45.76 23.80 39.98
N PRO A 28 -44.66 24.30 40.57
CA PRO A 28 -43.99 25.47 40.04
C PRO A 28 -43.57 25.16 38.61
N ASP A 29 -43.82 26.11 37.71
CA ASP A 29 -43.49 26.04 36.30
C ASP A 29 -41.97 25.84 36.19
N ARG A 30 -41.55 24.57 36.11
CA ARG A 30 -40.19 24.20 35.76
C ARG A 30 -40.05 24.67 34.32
N ALA A 31 -39.50 25.88 34.14
CA ALA A 31 -38.95 26.31 32.88
C ALA A 31 -38.23 25.11 32.29
N GLN A 32 -38.77 24.57 31.20
CA GLN A 32 -38.18 23.43 30.51
C GLN A 32 -36.78 23.88 30.14
N ALA A 33 -35.78 23.43 30.91
CA ALA A 33 -34.40 23.51 30.48
C ALA A 33 -34.36 22.72 29.19
N THR A 34 -34.37 23.43 28.06
CA THR A 34 -34.24 22.84 26.74
C THR A 34 -33.01 21.97 26.81
N SER A 35 -33.21 20.66 26.73
CA SER A 35 -32.10 19.71 26.68
C SER A 35 -31.14 20.23 25.61
N PRO A 36 -29.83 20.36 25.88
CA PRO A 36 -28.90 20.88 24.89
C PRO A 36 -29.09 20.04 23.65
N LYS A 37 -29.49 20.68 22.53
CA LYS A 37 -29.70 20.00 21.26
C LYS A 37 -28.45 19.17 21.01
N ARG A 38 -28.59 17.83 21.08
CA ARG A 38 -27.48 16.91 20.95
C ARG A 38 -26.94 17.10 19.55
N ARG A 39 -25.84 17.85 19.42
CA ARG A 39 -25.21 18.10 18.12
C ARG A 39 -24.70 16.75 17.65
N VAL A 40 -25.41 16.15 16.69
CA VAL A 40 -24.96 14.93 16.04
C VAL A 40 -23.70 15.33 15.28
N PHE A 41 -22.58 14.72 15.65
CA PHE A 41 -21.31 14.95 14.98
C PHE A 41 -21.45 14.54 13.50
N ASP A 42 -21.05 15.44 12.60
CA ASP A 42 -21.00 15.20 11.16
C ASP A 42 -19.53 15.20 10.73
N PHE A 43 -19.08 14.14 10.05
CA PHE A 43 -17.72 14.05 9.51
C PHE A 43 -17.36 15.22 8.57
N LYS A 44 -18.36 15.89 7.97
CA LYS A 44 -18.15 17.11 7.19
C LYS A 44 -17.59 18.27 8.01
N GLU A 45 -17.76 18.26 9.33
CA GLU A 45 -17.21 19.28 10.21
C GLU A 45 -15.68 19.13 10.40
N LEU A 46 -15.11 17.95 10.10
CA LEU A 46 -13.67 17.71 10.21
C LEU A 46 -12.88 18.65 9.28
N PRO A 47 -11.82 19.31 9.79
CA PRO A 47 -10.96 20.17 8.98
C PRO A 47 -10.43 19.50 7.71
N GLN A 48 -10.05 18.22 7.81
CA GLN A 48 -9.51 17.44 6.69
C GLN A 48 -10.54 17.23 5.58
N VAL A 49 -11.82 17.03 5.94
CA VAL A 49 -12.90 16.85 4.96
C VAL A 49 -13.21 18.17 4.26
N LYS A 50 -13.21 19.29 5.00
CA LYS A 50 -13.36 20.63 4.41
C LYS A 50 -12.23 20.97 3.45
N GLN A 51 -10.98 20.64 3.82
CA GLN A 51 -9.84 20.82 2.94
C GLN A 51 -9.97 20.00 1.65
N LEU A 52 -10.39 18.72 1.75
CA LEU A 52 -10.64 17.88 0.58
C LEU A 52 -11.73 18.47 -0.33
N GLN A 53 -12.81 19.00 0.25
CA GLN A 53 -13.88 19.65 -0.51
C GLN A 53 -13.38 20.91 -1.23
N MET A 54 -12.55 21.72 -0.58
CA MET A 54 -11.91 22.88 -1.20
C MET A 54 -11.02 22.48 -2.38
N HIS A 55 -10.19 21.44 -2.23
CA HIS A 55 -9.34 20.96 -3.32
C HIS A 55 -10.16 20.45 -4.51
N ARG A 56 -11.26 19.73 -4.27
CA ARG A 56 -12.18 19.28 -5.32
C ARG A 56 -12.82 20.45 -6.07
N ALA A 57 -13.34 21.43 -5.33
CA ALA A 57 -13.93 22.62 -5.94
C ALA A 57 -12.91 23.40 -6.79
N ALA A 58 -11.65 23.49 -6.34
CA ALA A 58 -10.58 24.11 -7.12
C ALA A 58 -10.27 23.33 -8.41
N ALA A 59 -10.20 21.99 -8.35
CA ALA A 59 -10.00 21.15 -9.53
C ALA A 59 -11.15 21.29 -10.54
N ASP A 60 -12.39 21.31 -10.06
CA ASP A 60 -13.59 21.53 -10.89
C ASP A 60 -13.55 22.89 -11.59
N MET A 61 -13.17 23.96 -10.87
CA MET A 61 -13.00 25.31 -11.45
C MET A 61 -11.89 25.35 -12.51
N MET A 62 -10.88 24.50 -12.40
CA MET A 62 -9.78 24.38 -13.37
C MET A 62 -10.10 23.42 -14.53
N GLY A 63 -11.26 22.76 -14.52
CA GLY A 63 -11.62 21.75 -15.51
C GLY A 63 -10.75 20.49 -15.45
N ILE A 64 -10.16 20.19 -14.29
CA ILE A 64 -9.32 19.00 -14.10
C ILE A 64 -10.21 17.88 -13.57
N GLU A 65 -10.55 16.94 -14.46
CA GLU A 65 -11.26 15.72 -14.05
C GLU A 65 -10.44 14.89 -13.07
N ASN A 66 -11.12 14.19 -12.17
CA ASN A 66 -10.45 13.32 -11.20
C ASN A 66 -9.90 12.06 -11.89
N PRO A 67 -8.56 11.86 -11.94
CA PRO A 67 -7.98 10.70 -12.59
C PRO A 67 -8.07 9.42 -11.74
N PHE A 68 -8.49 9.53 -10.48
CA PHE A 68 -8.52 8.43 -9.51
C PHE A 68 -9.90 7.76 -9.46
N PHE A 69 -9.92 6.51 -8.97
CA PHE A 69 -11.13 5.70 -8.78
C PHE A 69 -11.92 5.40 -10.07
N ARG A 70 -11.24 5.41 -11.23
CA ARG A 70 -11.82 4.96 -12.49
C ARG A 70 -12.12 3.44 -12.42
N PRO A 71 -13.36 3.00 -12.63
CA PRO A 71 -13.69 1.58 -12.61
C PRO A 71 -13.22 0.90 -13.89
N HIS A 72 -12.52 -0.22 -13.73
CA HIS A 72 -12.16 -1.13 -14.82
C HIS A 72 -13.28 -2.16 -14.97
N ASP A 73 -13.87 -2.25 -16.16
CA ASP A 73 -14.94 -3.17 -16.50
C ASP A 73 -14.36 -4.42 -17.18
N GLY A 74 -13.78 -5.30 -16.36
CA GLY A 74 -13.14 -6.55 -16.78
C GLY A 74 -11.69 -6.66 -16.34
N LEU A 75 -10.92 -7.49 -17.05
CA LEU A 75 -9.52 -7.73 -16.75
C LEU A 75 -8.67 -6.47 -17.05
N ALA A 76 -7.82 -6.08 -16.11
CA ALA A 76 -6.80 -5.06 -16.30
C ALA A 76 -5.44 -5.71 -16.60
N ALA A 77 -5.16 -5.94 -17.89
CA ALA A 77 -3.90 -6.50 -18.40
C ALA A 77 -3.08 -5.41 -19.13
N GLY A 78 -2.37 -5.75 -20.21
CA GLY A 78 -1.74 -4.76 -21.10
C GLY A 78 -2.75 -3.81 -21.78
N THR A 79 -4.03 -4.20 -21.80
CA THR A 79 -5.17 -3.33 -22.10
C THR A 79 -6.21 -3.39 -20.99
N SER A 80 -7.09 -2.40 -20.94
CA SER A 80 -8.23 -2.42 -20.04
C SER A 80 -9.44 -1.68 -20.61
N PHE A 81 -10.64 -2.13 -20.23
CA PHE A 81 -11.91 -1.55 -20.65
C PHE A 81 -12.45 -0.63 -19.54
N ILE A 82 -12.62 0.66 -19.82
CA ILE A 82 -13.03 1.69 -18.84
C ILE A 82 -14.10 2.58 -19.48
N GLY A 83 -15.28 2.67 -18.85
CA GLY A 83 -16.33 3.59 -19.31
C GLY A 83 -16.72 3.40 -20.80
N GLY A 84 -16.78 2.16 -21.28
CA GLY A 84 -17.21 1.84 -22.65
C GLY A 84 -16.09 1.84 -23.71
N ASN A 85 -14.83 2.09 -23.34
CA ASN A 85 -13.71 2.18 -24.28
C ASN A 85 -12.52 1.30 -23.85
N ASN A 86 -11.72 0.86 -24.82
CA ASN A 86 -10.47 0.13 -24.57
C ASN A 86 -9.27 1.09 -24.52
N TYR A 87 -8.37 0.87 -23.57
CA TYR A 87 -7.16 1.66 -23.37
C TYR A 87 -5.94 0.76 -23.28
N ASP A 88 -4.80 1.24 -23.76
CA ASP A 88 -3.49 0.70 -23.39
C ASP A 88 -3.27 0.99 -21.91
N ASN A 89 -3.02 -0.05 -21.13
CA ASN A 89 -3.02 0.06 -19.67
C ASN A 89 -1.60 0.00 -19.11
N PHE A 90 -1.17 1.10 -18.50
CA PHE A 90 0.11 1.25 -17.82
C PHE A 90 -0.07 1.56 -16.33
N ALA A 91 -1.25 1.27 -15.77
CA ALA A 91 -1.61 1.58 -14.39
C ALA A 91 -1.66 0.36 -13.44
N SER A 92 -1.42 -0.85 -13.96
CA SER A 92 -1.53 -2.10 -13.20
C SER A 92 -0.17 -2.71 -12.85
N TYR A 93 -0.05 -3.31 -11.67
CA TYR A 93 1.16 -4.01 -11.22
C TYR A 93 1.19 -5.48 -11.67
N ASN A 94 0.58 -5.78 -12.83
CA ASN A 94 0.48 -7.14 -13.40
C ASN A 94 1.71 -7.44 -14.27
N TYR A 95 2.88 -7.47 -13.65
CA TYR A 95 4.17 -7.45 -14.36
C TYR A 95 4.36 -8.59 -15.37
N LEU A 96 3.93 -9.80 -15.02
CA LEU A 96 4.11 -10.99 -15.85
C LEU A 96 2.84 -11.41 -16.61
N GLY A 97 1.80 -10.59 -16.58
CA GLY A 97 0.53 -10.90 -17.25
C GLY A 97 -0.22 -12.07 -16.61
N LEU A 98 0.04 -12.38 -15.34
CA LEU A 98 -0.50 -13.55 -14.66
C LEU A 98 -1.94 -13.36 -14.18
N ASN A 99 -2.36 -12.12 -13.93
CA ASN A 99 -3.75 -11.83 -13.64
C ASN A 99 -4.57 -12.05 -14.92
N GLY A 100 -5.51 -12.99 -14.87
CA GLY A 100 -6.27 -13.46 -16.03
C GLY A 100 -5.69 -14.69 -16.74
N HIS A 101 -4.52 -15.19 -16.33
CA HIS A 101 -3.91 -16.38 -16.92
C HIS A 101 -4.80 -17.63 -16.69
N PRO A 102 -5.02 -18.50 -17.72
CA PRO A 102 -5.94 -19.63 -17.60
C PRO A 102 -5.64 -20.59 -16.44
N LYS A 103 -4.36 -20.93 -16.22
CA LYS A 103 -3.94 -21.79 -15.10
C LYS A 103 -4.21 -21.14 -13.73
N VAL A 104 -3.97 -19.83 -13.60
CA VAL A 104 -4.19 -19.08 -12.35
C VAL A 104 -5.68 -19.02 -12.02
N ASN A 105 -6.52 -18.72 -13.02
CA ASN A 105 -7.97 -18.71 -12.87
C ASN A 105 -8.54 -20.09 -12.55
N ALA A 106 -8.01 -21.16 -13.16
CA ALA A 106 -8.41 -22.54 -12.88
C ALA A 106 -8.06 -22.93 -11.44
N ALA A 107 -6.82 -22.69 -11.00
CA ALA A 107 -6.38 -23.00 -9.63
C ALA A 107 -7.22 -22.29 -8.56
N ALA A 108 -7.57 -21.01 -8.79
CA ALA A 108 -8.45 -20.29 -7.88
C ALA A 108 -9.86 -20.93 -7.81
N LYS A 109 -10.44 -21.34 -8.94
CA LYS A 109 -11.75 -22.01 -8.99
C LYS A 109 -11.74 -23.37 -8.32
N GLU A 110 -10.71 -24.18 -8.57
CA GLU A 110 -10.53 -25.48 -7.94
C GLU A 110 -10.37 -25.37 -6.42
N ALA A 111 -9.61 -24.36 -5.96
CA ALA A 111 -9.46 -24.08 -4.54
C ALA A 111 -10.80 -23.68 -3.89
N ILE A 112 -11.64 -22.90 -4.59
CA ILE A 112 -13.00 -22.56 -4.13
C ILE A 112 -13.86 -23.82 -4.02
N GLU A 113 -13.88 -24.67 -5.04
CA GLU A 113 -14.68 -25.90 -5.05
C GLU A 113 -14.32 -26.82 -3.89
N ARG A 114 -13.02 -26.92 -3.58
CA ARG A 114 -12.52 -27.82 -2.55
C ARG A 114 -12.62 -27.26 -1.13
N PHE A 115 -12.31 -25.98 -0.93
CA PHE A 115 -12.11 -25.39 0.40
C PHE A 115 -13.07 -24.25 0.73
N GLY A 116 -13.94 -23.86 -0.21
CA GLY A 116 -14.82 -22.70 -0.10
C GLY A 116 -14.08 -21.37 -0.27
N THR A 117 -14.79 -20.26 -0.03
CA THR A 117 -14.27 -18.90 -0.24
C THR A 117 -13.55 -18.30 0.97
N SER A 118 -13.64 -18.94 2.13
CA SER A 118 -13.10 -18.45 3.41
C SER A 118 -12.62 -19.60 4.28
N VAL A 119 -11.57 -19.37 5.06
CA VAL A 119 -11.10 -20.31 6.10
C VAL A 119 -11.81 -20.10 7.44
N SER A 120 -12.56 -19.00 7.57
CA SER A 120 -13.49 -18.66 8.66
C SER A 120 -12.91 -18.71 10.08
N ALA A 121 -11.58 -18.62 10.21
CA ALA A 121 -10.87 -18.59 11.48
C ALA A 121 -9.44 -18.05 11.30
N SER A 122 -8.80 -17.67 12.40
CA SER A 122 -7.36 -17.49 12.42
C SER A 122 -6.65 -18.82 12.21
N ARG A 123 -5.46 -18.78 11.62
CA ARG A 123 -4.69 -20.00 11.29
C ARG A 123 -4.37 -20.83 12.52
N ILE A 124 -4.00 -20.19 13.62
CA ILE A 124 -3.64 -20.87 14.88
C ILE A 124 -4.79 -21.65 15.54
N VAL A 125 -6.06 -21.26 15.29
CA VAL A 125 -7.21 -21.93 15.93
C VAL A 125 -7.80 -23.01 15.03
N ALA A 126 -8.31 -22.63 13.86
CA ALA A 126 -9.01 -23.55 12.94
C ALA A 126 -8.93 -23.13 11.47
N GLY A 127 -8.15 -22.09 11.16
CA GLY A 127 -8.05 -21.49 9.83
C GLY A 127 -6.95 -22.12 8.96
N GLU A 128 -6.09 -22.96 9.52
CA GLU A 128 -5.01 -23.63 8.77
C GLU A 128 -5.57 -24.58 7.71
N ARG A 129 -4.96 -24.58 6.53
CA ARG A 129 -5.32 -25.42 5.38
C ARG A 129 -4.05 -25.83 4.64
N PRO A 130 -4.02 -26.99 3.96
CA PRO A 130 -2.82 -27.47 3.26
C PRO A 130 -2.19 -26.46 2.30
N PHE A 131 -3.03 -25.72 1.54
CA PHE A 131 -2.56 -24.72 0.58
C PHE A 131 -1.73 -23.59 1.21
N HIS A 132 -1.88 -23.31 2.52
CA HIS A 132 -1.04 -22.30 3.16
C HIS A 132 0.41 -22.77 3.23
N GLY A 133 0.63 -24.03 3.64
CA GLY A 133 1.95 -24.63 3.67
C GLY A 133 2.54 -24.81 2.27
N GLU A 134 1.72 -25.16 1.29
CA GLU A 134 2.13 -25.26 -0.12
C GLU A 134 2.63 -23.90 -0.66
N LEU A 135 1.86 -22.83 -0.41
CA LEU A 135 2.24 -21.48 -0.80
C LEU A 135 3.49 -20.98 -0.06
N GLU A 136 3.57 -21.21 1.25
CA GLU A 136 4.75 -20.86 2.06
C GLU A 136 6.01 -21.58 1.55
N ALA A 137 5.89 -22.86 1.19
CA ALA A 137 7.00 -23.62 0.62
C ALA A 137 7.41 -23.10 -0.77
N ALA A 138 6.45 -22.71 -1.61
CA ALA A 138 6.75 -22.12 -2.92
C ALA A 138 7.49 -20.78 -2.78
N LEU A 139 7.03 -19.90 -1.89
CA LEU A 139 7.67 -18.62 -1.63
C LEU A 139 9.08 -18.80 -1.04
N ALA A 140 9.26 -19.73 -0.11
CA ALA A 140 10.58 -20.04 0.44
C ALA A 140 11.56 -20.55 -0.64
N ARG A 141 11.08 -21.38 -1.57
CA ARG A 141 11.89 -21.85 -2.72
C ARG A 141 12.29 -20.72 -3.66
N ILE A 142 11.36 -19.85 -4.04
CA ILE A 142 11.64 -18.69 -4.91
C ILE A 142 12.74 -17.80 -4.30
N HIS A 143 12.67 -17.56 -2.99
CA HIS A 143 13.68 -16.76 -2.28
C HIS A 143 14.98 -17.52 -2.00
N GLY A 144 14.99 -18.86 -2.08
CA GLY A 144 16.13 -19.67 -1.68
C GLY A 144 16.40 -19.68 -0.17
N VAL A 145 15.36 -19.57 0.65
CA VAL A 145 15.46 -19.50 2.13
C VAL A 145 14.71 -20.66 2.82
N GLU A 146 14.88 -20.78 4.12
CA GLU A 146 14.38 -21.94 4.88
C GLU A 146 12.85 -22.00 4.99
N ALA A 147 12.19 -20.84 5.14
CA ALA A 147 10.76 -20.79 5.37
C ALA A 147 10.14 -19.46 4.93
N ALA A 148 8.81 -19.48 4.76
CA ALA A 148 8.00 -18.29 4.65
C ALA A 148 6.75 -18.38 5.55
N ILE A 149 6.17 -17.23 5.85
CA ILE A 149 4.87 -17.08 6.52
C ILE A 149 3.98 -16.15 5.70
N VAL A 150 2.79 -16.64 5.34
CA VAL A 150 1.82 -15.87 4.54
C VAL A 150 0.78 -15.20 5.42
N MET A 151 0.46 -13.95 5.07
CA MET A 151 -0.50 -13.06 5.72
C MET A 151 -1.49 -12.48 4.70
N VAL A 152 -2.59 -11.91 5.20
CA VAL A 152 -3.74 -11.48 4.38
C VAL A 152 -3.60 -10.11 3.71
N SER A 153 -2.52 -9.36 3.95
CA SER A 153 -2.32 -8.04 3.34
C SER A 153 -0.83 -7.72 3.26
N GLY A 154 -0.36 -7.26 2.09
CA GLY A 154 1.03 -6.82 1.90
C GLY A 154 1.38 -5.60 2.76
N HIS A 155 0.47 -4.63 2.88
CA HIS A 155 0.66 -3.47 3.75
C HIS A 155 0.75 -3.89 5.22
N ALA A 156 -0.21 -4.71 5.68
CA ALA A 156 -0.25 -5.13 7.07
C ALA A 156 0.93 -6.05 7.43
N THR A 157 1.48 -6.81 6.48
CA THR A 157 2.69 -7.62 6.69
C THR A 157 3.87 -6.78 7.13
N ASN A 158 4.16 -5.69 6.44
CA ASN A 158 5.20 -4.73 6.85
C ASN A 158 4.90 -4.15 8.24
N VAL A 159 3.66 -3.66 8.44
CA VAL A 159 3.25 -3.02 9.69
C VAL A 159 3.40 -3.97 10.88
N THR A 160 2.88 -5.19 10.78
CA THR A 160 2.90 -6.15 11.89
C THR A 160 4.27 -6.73 12.13
N THR A 161 5.07 -6.98 11.09
CA THR A 161 6.39 -7.60 11.26
C THR A 161 7.34 -6.63 11.94
N ILE A 162 7.46 -5.40 11.43
CA ILE A 162 8.32 -4.37 12.04
C ILE A 162 7.76 -3.97 13.41
N GLY A 163 6.44 -3.78 13.50
CA GLY A 163 5.74 -3.43 14.74
C GLY A 163 5.93 -4.44 15.87
N HIS A 164 6.22 -5.71 15.52
CA HIS A 164 6.40 -6.81 16.47
C HIS A 164 7.87 -7.11 16.79
N LEU A 165 8.76 -7.02 15.79
CA LEU A 165 10.18 -7.36 15.95
C LEU A 165 11.01 -6.23 16.57
N MET A 166 10.60 -4.98 16.35
CA MET A 166 11.27 -3.80 16.88
C MET A 166 10.51 -3.28 18.10
N HIS A 167 11.19 -2.51 18.94
CA HIS A 167 10.61 -1.91 20.15
C HIS A 167 11.31 -0.60 20.52
N LYS A 168 10.75 0.08 21.52
CA LYS A 168 11.41 1.23 22.16
C LYS A 168 12.81 0.82 22.64
N GLY A 169 13.84 1.53 22.17
CA GLY A 169 15.24 1.20 22.44
C GLY A 169 16.02 0.77 21.19
N ASP A 170 15.32 0.46 20.11
CA ASP A 170 15.92 0.15 18.81
C ASP A 170 15.90 1.33 17.85
N LEU A 171 16.63 1.16 16.74
CA LEU A 171 16.67 2.06 15.60
C LEU A 171 16.26 1.35 14.32
N VAL A 172 15.44 2.00 13.51
CA VAL A 172 15.16 1.60 12.12
C VAL A 172 15.66 2.69 11.19
N LEU A 173 16.64 2.33 10.36
CA LEU A 173 17.19 3.16 9.29
C LEU A 173 16.45 2.81 7.99
N THR A 174 15.72 3.77 7.45
CA THR A 174 14.96 3.57 6.20
C THR A 174 15.46 4.49 5.11
N ASP A 175 15.47 4.01 3.87
CA ASP A 175 15.55 4.91 2.72
C ASP A 175 14.40 5.93 2.79
N SER A 176 14.64 7.18 2.39
CA SER A 176 13.61 8.22 2.43
C SER A 176 12.35 7.89 1.60
N TYR A 177 12.45 7.00 0.62
CA TYR A 177 11.38 6.61 -0.29
C TYR A 177 10.73 5.26 0.02
N VAL A 178 11.06 4.61 1.16
CA VAL A 178 10.40 3.37 1.55
C VAL A 178 8.88 3.50 1.61
N HIS A 179 8.20 2.41 1.28
CA HIS A 179 6.76 2.34 1.27
C HIS A 179 6.16 2.66 2.64
N ASN A 180 5.01 3.34 2.62
CA ASN A 180 4.32 3.80 3.82
C ASN A 180 4.12 2.70 4.89
N SER A 181 3.90 1.45 4.48
CA SER A 181 3.74 0.35 5.43
C SER A 181 4.97 0.09 6.31
N ILE A 182 6.19 0.33 5.80
CA ILE A 182 7.42 0.22 6.59
C ILE A 182 7.40 1.33 7.65
N ALA A 183 7.18 2.58 7.24
CA ALA A 183 7.10 3.72 8.15
C ALA A 183 6.01 3.53 9.24
N GLU A 184 4.86 2.99 8.87
CA GLU A 184 3.78 2.65 9.79
C GLU A 184 4.16 1.53 10.78
N GLY A 185 4.89 0.51 10.32
CA GLY A 185 5.43 -0.52 11.19
C GLY A 185 6.42 0.02 12.21
N VAL A 186 7.33 0.91 11.80
CA VAL A 186 8.26 1.57 12.73
C VAL A 186 7.51 2.45 13.74
N ARG A 187 6.46 3.15 13.30
CA ARG A 187 5.63 3.94 14.21
C ARG A 187 4.94 3.06 15.24
N LEU A 188 4.42 1.90 14.82
CA LEU A 188 3.74 0.95 15.71
C LEU A 188 4.70 0.34 16.75
N SER A 189 5.94 0.03 16.37
CA SER A 189 6.93 -0.57 17.28
C SER A 189 7.40 0.38 18.38
N GLY A 190 7.32 1.70 18.15
CA GLY A 190 7.90 2.70 19.05
C GLY A 190 9.43 2.77 18.98
N ALA A 191 10.06 2.10 18.02
CA ALA A 191 11.47 2.25 17.72
C ALA A 191 11.78 3.66 17.19
N THR A 192 13.03 4.10 17.34
CA THR A 192 13.47 5.35 16.72
C THR A 192 13.57 5.15 15.21
N ARG A 193 12.92 6.02 14.42
CA ARG A 193 13.09 6.03 12.97
C ARG A 193 14.06 7.13 12.57
N MET A 194 15.01 6.81 11.71
CA MET A 194 15.80 7.81 11.00
C MET A 194 15.86 7.48 9.51
N ASN A 195 15.80 8.51 8.67
CA ASN A 195 15.85 8.34 7.22
C ASN A 195 17.21 8.77 6.70
N PHE A 196 17.84 7.94 5.88
CA PHE A 196 18.91 8.39 5.00
C PHE A 196 18.32 8.89 3.68
N PRO A 197 18.97 9.84 2.98
CA PRO A 197 18.54 10.28 1.65
C PRO A 197 18.44 9.10 0.69
N HIS A 198 17.53 9.21 -0.28
CA HIS A 198 17.26 8.15 -1.24
C HIS A 198 18.54 7.68 -1.96
N ASP A 199 18.80 6.37 -1.91
CA ASP A 199 19.98 5.69 -2.47
C ASP A 199 21.36 6.25 -2.04
N ASP A 200 21.40 6.98 -0.91
CA ASP A 200 22.65 7.53 -0.35
C ASP A 200 23.23 6.58 0.70
N LEU A 201 24.00 5.59 0.23
CA LEU A 201 24.64 4.59 1.08
C LEU A 201 25.83 5.14 1.89
N ASP A 202 26.41 6.28 1.49
CA ASP A 202 27.42 6.99 2.28
C ASP A 202 26.77 7.62 3.53
N ALA A 203 25.59 8.23 3.36
CA ALA A 203 24.81 8.74 4.48
C ALA A 203 24.34 7.61 5.40
N LEU A 204 23.88 6.48 4.85
CA LEU A 204 23.54 5.30 5.65
C LEU A 204 24.73 4.85 6.51
N GLU A 205 25.91 4.70 5.91
CA GLU A 205 27.14 4.31 6.62
C GLU A 205 27.50 5.30 7.73
N LYS A 206 27.43 6.60 7.42
CA LYS A 206 27.66 7.65 8.42
C LYS A 206 26.68 7.54 9.59
N MET A 207 25.40 7.32 9.32
CA MET A 207 24.37 7.17 10.35
C MET A 207 24.61 5.91 11.19
N LEU A 208 25.01 4.79 10.59
CA LEU A 208 25.39 3.59 11.31
C LEU A 208 26.56 3.87 12.27
N ALA A 209 27.63 4.52 11.79
CA ALA A 209 28.78 4.89 12.63
C ALA A 209 28.39 5.79 13.81
N ASP A 210 27.56 6.81 13.56
CA ASP A 210 27.18 7.80 14.56
C ASP A 210 26.18 7.28 15.60
N HIS A 211 25.35 6.29 15.23
CA HIS A 211 24.17 5.92 16.01
C HIS A 211 24.13 4.46 16.47
N ARG A 212 24.74 3.50 15.78
CA ARG A 212 24.59 2.05 16.07
C ARG A 212 24.81 1.69 17.54
N HIS A 213 25.83 2.26 18.17
CA HIS A 213 26.22 1.99 19.56
C HIS A 213 25.22 2.53 20.61
N LYS A 214 24.23 3.33 20.21
CA LYS A 214 23.23 3.96 21.10
C LYS A 214 21.94 3.14 21.20
N PHE A 215 21.80 2.07 20.42
CA PHE A 215 20.57 1.27 20.30
C PHE A 215 20.86 -0.21 20.52
N GLU A 216 19.86 -0.93 21.04
CA GLU A 216 19.97 -2.37 21.28
C GLU A 216 20.07 -3.14 19.96
N ARG A 217 19.09 -2.91 19.06
CA ARG A 217 19.07 -3.45 17.70
C ARG A 217 18.96 -2.32 16.67
N VAL A 218 19.51 -2.59 15.49
CA VAL A 218 19.35 -1.73 14.31
C VAL A 218 18.79 -2.56 13.17
N LEU A 219 17.72 -2.07 12.56
CA LEU A 219 17.17 -2.61 11.32
C LEU A 219 17.40 -1.61 10.19
N ILE A 220 18.04 -2.06 9.11
CA ILE A 220 18.08 -1.35 7.83
C ILE A 220 16.91 -1.88 7.00
N ALA A 221 16.05 -0.99 6.50
CA ALA A 221 14.92 -1.36 5.64
C ALA A 221 14.97 -0.61 4.30
N VAL A 222 14.97 -1.37 3.21
CA VAL A 222 15.04 -0.88 1.82
C VAL A 222 14.03 -1.64 0.95
N GLU A 223 13.74 -1.12 -0.25
CA GLU A 223 12.97 -1.83 -1.28
C GLU A 223 13.92 -2.46 -2.31
N GLY A 224 13.58 -3.64 -2.83
CA GLY A 224 14.34 -4.28 -3.90
C GLY A 224 14.17 -3.58 -5.26
N LEU A 225 13.04 -2.90 -5.48
CA LEU A 225 12.83 -1.96 -6.59
C LEU A 225 11.93 -0.84 -6.08
N TYR A 226 12.43 0.39 -6.06
CA TYR A 226 11.68 1.52 -5.51
C TYR A 226 10.51 1.88 -6.40
N SER A 227 9.31 1.83 -5.83
CA SER A 227 8.08 2.02 -6.59
C SER A 227 7.93 3.40 -7.23
N MET A 228 8.59 4.44 -6.73
CA MET A 228 8.39 5.82 -7.19
C MET A 228 9.25 6.17 -8.40
N ASP A 229 10.45 5.61 -8.46
CA ASP A 229 11.50 6.02 -9.38
C ASP A 229 11.99 4.88 -10.28
N GLY A 230 11.68 3.63 -9.92
CA GLY A 230 12.00 2.47 -10.76
C GLY A 230 13.49 2.15 -10.81
N ASP A 231 14.21 2.54 -9.77
CA ASP A 231 15.60 2.24 -9.46
C ASP A 231 15.66 1.28 -8.24
N PHE A 232 16.87 0.90 -7.85
CA PHE A 232 17.11 -0.06 -6.77
C PHE A 232 18.47 0.21 -6.13
N PRO A 233 18.67 -0.13 -4.84
CA PRO A 233 19.92 0.15 -4.17
C PRO A 233 21.02 -0.87 -4.50
N ASP A 234 22.29 -0.51 -4.29
CA ASP A 234 23.39 -1.49 -4.29
C ASP A 234 23.27 -2.43 -3.08
N LEU A 235 22.59 -3.56 -3.29
CA LEU A 235 22.36 -4.55 -2.24
C LEU A 235 23.67 -5.16 -1.72
N LYS A 236 24.71 -5.31 -2.56
CA LYS A 236 26.01 -5.84 -2.12
C LYS A 236 26.63 -4.92 -1.08
N ARG A 237 26.55 -3.60 -1.31
CA ARG A 237 27.05 -2.62 -0.36
C ARG A 237 26.24 -2.61 0.93
N ILE A 238 24.90 -2.69 0.86
CA ILE A 238 24.06 -2.73 2.06
C ILE A 238 24.36 -3.96 2.92
N VAL A 239 24.53 -5.14 2.30
CA VAL A 239 24.90 -6.38 3.00
C VAL A 239 26.26 -6.25 3.71
N LYS A 240 27.24 -5.61 3.08
CA LYS A 240 28.53 -5.32 3.74
C LYS A 240 28.36 -4.36 4.93
N LEU A 241 27.54 -3.32 4.78
CA LEU A 241 27.27 -2.36 5.85
C LEU A 241 26.59 -3.03 7.04
N LYS A 242 25.52 -3.81 6.81
CA LYS A 242 24.81 -4.46 7.92
C LYS A 242 25.69 -5.46 8.67
N GLN A 243 26.58 -6.18 7.95
CA GLN A 243 27.57 -7.07 8.58
C GLN A 243 28.60 -6.29 9.41
N SER A 244 29.12 -5.18 8.86
CA SER A 244 30.16 -4.37 9.52
C SER A 244 29.67 -3.67 10.79
N TYR A 245 28.39 -3.33 10.84
CA TYR A 245 27.78 -2.60 11.94
C TYR A 245 26.84 -3.46 12.81
N ASP A 246 26.81 -4.78 12.63
CA ASP A 246 25.93 -5.70 13.38
C ASP A 246 24.47 -5.20 13.38
N ALA A 247 23.91 -5.05 12.18
CA ALA A 247 22.54 -4.63 11.95
C ALA A 247 21.78 -5.72 11.19
N TRP A 248 20.46 -5.75 11.36
CA TRP A 248 19.56 -6.56 10.56
C TRP A 248 19.24 -5.85 9.25
N LEU A 249 18.91 -6.62 8.23
CA LEU A 249 18.45 -6.13 6.94
C LEU A 249 17.08 -6.71 6.60
N MET A 250 16.18 -5.82 6.21
CA MET A 250 14.90 -6.14 5.63
C MET A 250 14.81 -5.56 4.21
N VAL A 251 14.47 -6.42 3.25
CA VAL A 251 14.27 -6.02 1.85
C VAL A 251 12.83 -6.28 1.45
N ASP A 252 12.14 -5.23 1.00
CA ASP A 252 10.79 -5.31 0.45
C ASP A 252 10.86 -5.57 -1.06
N GLU A 253 10.59 -6.82 -1.44
CA GLU A 253 10.67 -7.37 -2.78
C GLU A 253 9.38 -7.19 -3.59
N ALA A 254 8.45 -6.35 -3.12
CA ALA A 254 7.12 -6.25 -3.71
C ALA A 254 7.15 -5.81 -5.19
N HIS A 255 8.14 -5.02 -5.62
CA HIS A 255 8.26 -4.55 -7.00
C HIS A 255 9.36 -5.24 -7.81
N SER A 256 10.19 -6.06 -7.18
CA SER A 256 11.36 -6.71 -7.78
C SER A 256 11.14 -8.19 -8.09
N ILE A 257 10.34 -8.91 -7.30
CA ILE A 257 9.95 -10.29 -7.64
C ILE A 257 9.11 -10.31 -8.92
N GLY A 258 9.47 -11.17 -9.86
CA GLY A 258 8.96 -11.24 -11.23
C GLY A 258 9.52 -10.16 -12.15
N VAL A 259 10.52 -9.38 -11.71
CA VAL A 259 11.04 -8.22 -12.46
C VAL A 259 12.56 -8.25 -12.57
N LEU A 260 13.25 -8.36 -11.43
CA LEU A 260 14.71 -8.34 -11.33
C LEU A 260 15.27 -9.76 -11.28
N GLY A 261 16.47 -9.92 -11.81
CA GLY A 261 17.15 -11.21 -11.96
C GLY A 261 16.85 -11.88 -13.31
N GLU A 262 17.56 -12.97 -13.60
CA GLU A 262 17.41 -13.72 -14.85
C GLU A 262 16.06 -14.46 -14.89
N THR A 263 15.68 -15.04 -13.75
CA THR A 263 14.43 -15.81 -13.59
C THR A 263 13.34 -15.04 -12.83
N GLY A 264 13.62 -13.80 -12.41
CA GLY A 264 12.65 -12.95 -11.73
C GLY A 264 12.58 -13.22 -10.23
N HIS A 265 13.61 -13.78 -9.62
CA HIS A 265 13.65 -14.08 -8.18
C HIS A 265 14.06 -12.88 -7.31
N GLY A 266 14.10 -11.67 -7.88
CA GLY A 266 14.22 -10.43 -7.13
C GLY A 266 15.63 -9.84 -7.10
N ILE A 267 15.88 -8.95 -6.15
CA ILE A 267 17.13 -8.19 -6.11
C ILE A 267 18.32 -9.07 -5.68
N SER A 268 18.09 -10.12 -4.89
CA SER A 268 19.14 -11.08 -4.51
C SER A 268 19.73 -11.78 -5.75
N GLU A 269 18.87 -12.30 -6.63
CA GLU A 269 19.28 -12.91 -7.90
C GLU A 269 19.98 -11.89 -8.80
N HIS A 270 19.43 -10.67 -8.91
CA HIS A 270 20.01 -9.60 -9.73
C HIS A 270 21.46 -9.28 -9.36
N PHE A 271 21.80 -9.28 -8.07
CA PHE A 271 23.16 -9.03 -7.60
C PHE A 271 23.99 -10.32 -7.41
N GLY A 272 23.39 -11.52 -7.47
CA GLY A 272 24.05 -12.78 -7.14
C GLY A 272 24.48 -12.84 -5.68
N ILE A 273 23.60 -12.41 -4.77
CA ILE A 273 23.81 -12.43 -3.31
C ILE A 273 23.14 -13.68 -2.75
N ASP A 274 23.81 -14.33 -1.80
CA ASP A 274 23.20 -15.43 -1.05
C ASP A 274 22.01 -14.88 -0.23
N PRO A 275 20.78 -15.35 -0.45
CA PRO A 275 19.59 -14.82 0.20
C PRO A 275 19.60 -15.00 1.72
N THR A 276 20.45 -15.88 2.26
CA THR A 276 20.66 -16.06 3.71
C THR A 276 21.47 -14.92 4.33
N GLU A 277 22.10 -14.06 3.53
CA GLU A 277 22.74 -12.83 4.00
C GLU A 277 21.73 -11.72 4.33
N VAL A 278 20.42 -11.93 4.13
CA VAL A 278 19.36 -10.99 4.47
C VAL A 278 18.42 -11.62 5.50
N GLU A 279 18.17 -10.94 6.61
CA GLU A 279 17.39 -11.51 7.71
C GLU A 279 15.90 -11.61 7.38
N ILE A 280 15.35 -10.64 6.63
CA ILE A 280 13.90 -10.52 6.39
C ILE A 280 13.64 -10.15 4.93
N TRP A 281 13.08 -11.09 4.17
CA TRP A 281 12.49 -10.83 2.87
C TRP A 281 11.00 -10.58 3.02
N MET A 282 10.52 -9.41 2.62
CA MET A 282 9.09 -9.12 2.55
C MET A 282 8.65 -9.12 1.10
N GLY A 283 7.50 -9.71 0.78
CA GLY A 283 6.84 -9.43 -0.49
C GLY A 283 5.32 -9.40 -0.39
N THR A 284 4.68 -8.96 -1.48
CA THR A 284 3.22 -8.96 -1.62
C THR A 284 2.76 -9.99 -2.64
N LEU A 285 1.57 -10.56 -2.40
CA LEU A 285 0.89 -11.41 -3.37
C LEU A 285 0.09 -10.61 -4.42
N SER A 286 -0.05 -9.29 -4.23
CA SER A 286 -0.96 -8.44 -5.02
C SER A 286 -0.46 -7.98 -6.39
N LYS A 287 0.77 -8.36 -6.75
CA LYS A 287 1.44 -7.91 -7.98
C LYS A 287 1.73 -9.12 -8.85
N THR A 288 2.98 -9.58 -8.89
CA THR A 288 3.42 -10.75 -9.65
C THR A 288 2.56 -11.99 -9.36
N PHE A 289 2.21 -12.26 -8.10
CA PHE A 289 1.45 -13.46 -7.73
C PHE A 289 -0.08 -13.36 -7.92
N SER A 290 -0.59 -12.29 -8.54
CA SER A 290 -2.00 -12.17 -9.00
C SER A 290 -3.06 -12.54 -7.95
N SER A 291 -2.82 -12.16 -6.70
CA SER A 291 -3.63 -12.51 -5.54
C SER A 291 -3.78 -11.31 -4.61
N CYS A 292 -4.01 -11.49 -3.32
CA CYS A 292 -4.04 -10.43 -2.32
C CYS A 292 -3.49 -10.98 -1.01
N GLY A 293 -2.45 -10.34 -0.48
CA GLY A 293 -1.73 -10.84 0.69
C GLY A 293 -0.30 -10.33 0.75
N GLY A 294 0.42 -10.78 1.76
CA GLY A 294 1.84 -10.53 1.93
C GLY A 294 2.53 -11.71 2.57
N TYR A 295 3.85 -11.72 2.56
CA TYR A 295 4.64 -12.76 3.21
C TYR A 295 5.92 -12.19 3.80
N ILE A 296 6.43 -12.90 4.81
CA ILE A 296 7.83 -12.79 5.24
C ILE A 296 8.50 -14.12 4.92
N ALA A 297 9.65 -14.06 4.27
CA ALA A 297 10.52 -15.20 4.02
C ALA A 297 11.90 -14.96 4.67
N GLY A 298 12.53 -16.04 5.14
CA GLY A 298 13.81 -15.97 5.83
C GLY A 298 14.09 -17.27 6.57
N SER A 299 14.70 -17.17 7.76
CA SER A 299 14.96 -18.35 8.59
C SER A 299 13.67 -18.99 9.10
N LYS A 300 13.73 -20.30 9.34
CA LYS A 300 12.63 -21.05 9.95
C LYS A 300 12.29 -20.52 11.34
N VAL A 301 13.32 -20.13 12.12
CA VAL A 301 13.14 -19.58 13.47
C VAL A 301 12.34 -18.27 13.41
N LEU A 302 12.65 -17.36 12.47
CA LEU A 302 11.89 -16.12 12.27
C LEU A 302 10.42 -16.43 11.96
N CYS A 303 10.18 -17.31 10.98
CA CYS A 303 8.82 -17.64 10.55
C CYS A 303 8.02 -18.31 11.67
N ASP A 304 8.60 -19.27 12.38
CA ASP A 304 7.95 -19.96 13.50
C ASP A 304 7.64 -18.98 14.66
N TYR A 305 8.55 -18.05 14.94
CA TYR A 305 8.32 -17.01 15.93
C TYR A 305 7.14 -16.11 15.56
N LEU A 306 7.10 -15.62 14.31
CA LEU A 306 6.00 -14.78 13.83
C LEU A 306 4.65 -15.54 13.84
N LYS A 307 4.64 -16.83 13.50
CA LYS A 307 3.42 -17.66 13.48
C LYS A 307 2.71 -17.73 14.84
N VAL A 308 3.45 -17.63 15.94
CA VAL A 308 2.88 -17.75 17.29
C VAL A 308 2.75 -16.43 18.04
N SER A 309 3.37 -15.36 17.54
CA SER A 309 3.48 -14.11 18.30
C SER A 309 3.11 -12.84 17.55
N ALA A 310 3.20 -12.78 16.22
CA ALA A 310 2.91 -11.54 15.49
C ALA A 310 1.39 -11.25 15.50
N PRO A 311 0.94 -10.08 16.01
CA PRO A 311 -0.50 -9.81 16.15
C PRO A 311 -1.28 -9.84 14.84
N GLY A 312 -0.70 -9.32 13.75
CA GLY A 312 -1.29 -9.33 12.40
C GLY A 312 -1.40 -10.71 11.77
N PHE A 313 -0.81 -11.74 12.39
CA PHE A 313 -1.01 -13.14 12.03
C PHE A 313 -1.95 -13.85 13.02
N VAL A 314 -1.64 -13.77 14.33
CA VAL A 314 -2.34 -14.51 15.39
C VAL A 314 -3.81 -14.08 15.53
N PHE A 315 -4.07 -12.77 15.44
CA PHE A 315 -5.42 -12.19 15.60
C PHE A 315 -6.08 -11.82 14.27
N SER A 316 -5.57 -12.33 13.16
CA SER A 316 -6.15 -12.17 11.82
C SER A 316 -6.72 -13.50 11.31
N VAL A 317 -7.67 -13.41 10.39
CA VAL A 317 -8.11 -14.55 9.58
C VAL A 317 -6.96 -15.06 8.70
N GLY A 318 -6.98 -16.34 8.33
CA GLY A 318 -6.07 -16.89 7.32
C GLY A 318 -6.41 -16.47 5.89
N LEU A 319 -5.46 -16.66 4.97
CA LEU A 319 -5.64 -16.34 3.55
C LEU A 319 -6.75 -17.23 2.95
N SER A 320 -7.59 -16.68 2.08
CA SER A 320 -8.66 -17.46 1.46
C SER A 320 -8.13 -18.44 0.41
N ALA A 321 -8.89 -19.52 0.16
CA ALA A 321 -8.48 -20.58 -0.76
C ALA A 321 -8.26 -20.08 -2.20
N ALA A 322 -9.15 -19.22 -2.70
CA ALA A 322 -9.03 -18.64 -4.05
C ALA A 322 -7.72 -17.82 -4.22
N LEU A 323 -7.35 -17.07 -3.18
CA LEU A 323 -6.14 -16.25 -3.17
C LEU A 323 -4.89 -17.12 -3.05
N ALA A 324 -4.92 -18.16 -2.23
CA ALA A 324 -3.80 -19.10 -2.15
C ALA A 324 -3.61 -19.87 -3.45
N GLY A 325 -4.68 -20.41 -4.04
CA GLY A 325 -4.62 -21.16 -5.30
C GLY A 325 -4.09 -20.32 -6.47
N SER A 326 -4.53 -19.06 -6.60
CA SER A 326 -3.99 -18.13 -7.60
C SER A 326 -2.51 -17.80 -7.37
N ALA A 327 -2.09 -17.58 -6.12
CA ALA A 327 -0.70 -17.29 -5.79
C ALA A 327 0.23 -18.49 -6.04
N ILE A 328 -0.21 -19.72 -5.69
CA ILE A 328 0.55 -20.96 -5.94
C ILE A 328 0.75 -21.13 -7.46
N ALA A 329 -0.33 -21.06 -8.24
CA ALA A 329 -0.23 -21.18 -9.70
C ALA A 329 0.65 -20.08 -10.31
N SER A 330 0.60 -18.87 -9.77
CA SER A 330 1.47 -17.78 -10.24
C SER A 330 2.94 -18.02 -9.92
N ALA A 331 3.25 -18.57 -8.73
CA ALA A 331 4.59 -18.97 -8.35
C ALA A 331 5.14 -20.09 -9.25
N GLU A 332 4.32 -21.09 -9.56
CA GLU A 332 4.69 -22.17 -10.48
C GLU A 332 4.96 -21.65 -11.91
N ILE A 333 4.15 -20.71 -12.40
CA ILE A 333 4.36 -20.11 -13.73
C ILE A 333 5.62 -19.26 -13.75
N LEU A 334 5.92 -18.50 -12.69
CA LEU A 334 7.16 -17.74 -12.59
C LEU A 334 8.39 -18.66 -12.79
N GLU A 335 8.41 -19.82 -12.14
CA GLU A 335 9.50 -20.80 -12.27
C GLU A 335 9.52 -21.49 -13.67
N GLN A 336 8.36 -21.70 -14.29
CA GLN A 336 8.22 -22.44 -15.55
C GLN A 336 8.37 -21.60 -16.82
N GLU A 337 8.05 -20.30 -16.76
CA GLU A 337 7.94 -19.39 -17.90
C GLU A 337 8.86 -18.15 -17.76
N PRO A 338 10.19 -18.33 -17.59
CA PRO A 338 11.15 -17.21 -17.39
C PRO A 338 11.22 -16.25 -18.60
N GLU A 339 10.76 -16.67 -19.78
CA GLU A 339 10.65 -15.81 -20.95
C GLU A 339 9.69 -14.62 -20.74
N ARG A 340 8.75 -14.72 -19.79
CA ARG A 340 7.90 -13.58 -19.39
C ARG A 340 8.71 -12.48 -18.74
N VAL A 341 9.64 -12.84 -17.86
CA VAL A 341 10.57 -11.90 -17.19
C VAL A 341 11.45 -11.24 -18.24
N THR A 342 12.03 -12.03 -19.15
CA THR A 342 12.84 -11.50 -20.27
C THR A 342 12.04 -10.51 -21.13
N ARG A 343 10.77 -10.83 -21.44
CA ARG A 343 9.90 -9.96 -22.24
C ARG A 343 9.56 -8.66 -21.52
N LEU A 344 9.22 -8.73 -20.22
CA LEU A 344 9.01 -7.55 -19.37
C LEU A 344 10.25 -6.64 -19.38
N GLN A 345 11.44 -7.20 -19.16
CA GLN A 345 12.70 -6.45 -19.14
C GLN A 345 13.00 -5.79 -20.49
N LYS A 346 12.73 -6.50 -21.60
CA LYS A 346 12.83 -5.93 -22.95
C LYS A 346 11.86 -4.77 -23.14
N ASN A 347 10.61 -4.92 -22.72
CA ASN A 347 9.58 -3.88 -22.80
C ASN A 347 9.96 -2.65 -21.99
N GLY A 348 10.45 -2.84 -20.76
CA GLY A 348 10.92 -1.75 -19.91
C GLY A 348 12.12 -1.00 -20.52
N SER A 349 13.10 -1.75 -21.01
CA SER A 349 14.28 -1.19 -21.66
C SER A 349 13.92 -0.39 -22.90
N LEU A 350 12.98 -0.90 -23.70
CA LEU A 350 12.46 -0.21 -24.87
C LEU A 350 11.75 1.10 -24.47
N PHE A 351 10.84 1.04 -23.50
CA PHE A 351 10.13 2.24 -23.03
C PHE A 351 11.12 3.30 -22.52
N LEU A 352 12.08 2.92 -21.67
CA LEU A 352 13.08 3.85 -21.13
C LEU A 352 13.92 4.48 -22.24
N LYS A 353 14.37 3.66 -23.21
CA LYS A 353 15.15 4.13 -24.35
C LYS A 353 14.36 5.19 -25.14
N LEU A 354 13.15 4.85 -25.56
CA LEU A 354 12.31 5.76 -26.35
C LEU A 354 11.95 7.02 -25.57
N ALA A 355 11.65 6.90 -24.28
CA ALA A 355 11.35 8.05 -23.42
C ALA A 355 12.54 9.03 -23.35
N LYS A 356 13.77 8.51 -23.21
CA LYS A 356 14.99 9.33 -23.24
C LYS A 356 15.22 9.97 -24.60
N GLU A 357 15.02 9.23 -25.69
CA GLU A 357 15.13 9.74 -27.06
C GLU A 357 14.10 10.84 -27.35
N ALA A 358 12.90 10.75 -26.77
CA ALA A 358 11.84 11.76 -26.84
C ALA A 358 12.04 12.94 -25.86
N GLY A 359 13.12 12.97 -25.08
CA GLY A 359 13.42 14.05 -24.14
C GLY A 359 12.57 14.06 -22.86
N LEU A 360 11.91 12.95 -22.52
CA LEU A 360 11.15 12.81 -21.28
C LEU A 360 12.09 12.66 -20.07
N ASN A 361 11.76 13.33 -18.96
CA ASN A 361 12.49 13.17 -17.70
C ASN A 361 12.01 11.92 -16.97
N THR A 362 12.78 10.84 -17.03
CA THR A 362 12.45 9.54 -16.40
C THR A 362 13.05 9.34 -15.00
N GLY A 363 13.60 10.38 -14.39
CA GLY A 363 14.31 10.24 -13.11
C GLY A 363 15.47 9.23 -13.17
N PRO A 364 15.78 8.52 -12.07
CA PRO A 364 16.85 7.53 -12.02
C PRO A 364 16.44 6.15 -12.53
N SER A 365 15.24 5.99 -13.10
CA SER A 365 14.71 4.70 -13.55
C SER A 365 15.71 3.90 -14.37
N THR A 366 15.84 2.62 -13.99
CA THR A 366 16.74 1.66 -14.65
C THR A 366 16.04 0.90 -15.78
N GLY A 367 14.75 1.15 -16.03
CA GLY A 367 14.05 0.64 -17.21
C GLY A 367 13.56 -0.80 -17.08
N TYR A 368 13.21 -1.21 -15.87
CA TYR A 368 12.51 -2.47 -15.62
C TYR A 368 10.98 -2.26 -15.66
N ALA A 369 10.27 -2.56 -14.59
CA ALA A 369 8.81 -2.56 -14.58
C ALA A 369 8.15 -1.23 -14.21
N VAL A 370 8.93 -0.24 -13.75
CA VAL A 370 8.43 1.05 -13.27
C VAL A 370 9.24 2.16 -13.91
N ILE A 371 8.57 3.04 -14.67
CA ILE A 371 9.22 4.15 -15.35
C ILE A 371 8.38 5.41 -15.11
N PRO A 372 8.86 6.37 -14.32
CA PRO A 372 8.16 7.63 -14.13
C PRO A 372 8.41 8.57 -15.32
N VAL A 373 7.53 9.54 -15.47
CA VAL A 373 7.77 10.76 -16.25
C VAL A 373 7.49 11.93 -15.32
N ILE A 374 8.54 12.67 -14.96
CA ILE A 374 8.46 13.79 -14.02
C ILE A 374 7.77 14.96 -14.71
N VAL A 375 6.64 15.39 -14.15
CA VAL A 375 5.82 16.49 -14.66
C VAL A 375 6.12 17.78 -13.92
N GLY A 376 6.36 17.69 -12.60
CA GLY A 376 6.65 18.83 -11.75
C GLY A 376 5.54 19.05 -10.72
N ASP A 377 4.34 19.45 -11.13
CA ASP A 377 3.24 19.81 -10.21
C ASP A 377 2.02 18.88 -10.29
N SER A 378 1.24 18.81 -9.21
CA SER A 378 0.10 17.89 -9.10
C SER A 378 -1.02 18.16 -10.11
N ALA A 379 -1.28 19.44 -10.43
CA ALA A 379 -2.34 19.83 -11.37
C ALA A 379 -1.94 19.47 -12.81
N GLY A 380 -0.67 19.71 -13.17
CA GLY A 380 -0.06 19.28 -14.43
C GLY A 380 -0.12 17.76 -14.58
N ALA A 381 0.29 17.00 -13.56
CA ALA A 381 0.26 15.53 -13.61
C ALA A 381 -1.18 14.99 -13.77
N ALA A 382 -2.15 15.54 -13.05
CA ALA A 382 -3.56 15.15 -13.23
C ALA A 382 -4.08 15.50 -14.63
N THR A 383 -3.76 16.69 -15.14
CA THR A 383 -4.11 17.12 -16.50
C THR A 383 -3.53 16.20 -17.56
N LEU A 384 -2.24 15.85 -17.44
CA LEU A 384 -1.57 14.94 -18.38
C LEU A 384 -2.20 13.55 -18.34
N SER A 385 -2.51 13.00 -17.17
CA SER A 385 -3.20 11.71 -17.07
C SER A 385 -4.56 11.70 -17.78
N ASN A 386 -5.34 12.78 -17.67
CA ASN A 386 -6.62 12.90 -18.38
C ASN A 386 -6.43 13.03 -19.90
N ARG A 387 -5.42 13.80 -20.35
CA ARG A 387 -5.08 13.94 -21.77
C ARG A 387 -4.63 12.61 -22.37
N LEU A 388 -3.76 11.87 -21.68
CA LEU A 388 -3.34 10.52 -22.06
C LEU A 388 -4.54 9.58 -22.17
N LEU A 389 -5.46 9.61 -21.20
CA LEU A 389 -6.68 8.80 -21.26
C LEU A 389 -7.51 9.15 -22.50
N ALA A 390 -7.73 10.43 -22.79
CA ALA A 390 -8.45 10.86 -23.99
C ALA A 390 -7.78 10.40 -25.31
N LYS A 391 -6.49 10.05 -25.27
CA LYS A 391 -5.71 9.49 -26.38
C LYS A 391 -5.58 7.96 -26.34
N GLY A 392 -6.32 7.29 -25.45
CA GLY A 392 -6.34 5.83 -25.37
C GLY A 392 -5.29 5.21 -24.44
N ILE A 393 -4.61 6.00 -23.61
CA ILE A 393 -3.55 5.53 -22.69
C ILE A 393 -3.97 5.73 -21.23
N ASN A 394 -4.15 4.63 -20.50
CA ASN A 394 -4.41 4.67 -19.07
C ASN A 394 -3.10 4.64 -18.27
N ALA A 395 -2.62 5.82 -17.87
CA ALA A 395 -1.50 5.99 -16.95
C ALA A 395 -1.88 7.01 -15.87
N LEU A 396 -1.59 6.70 -14.60
CA LEU A 396 -2.07 7.50 -13.47
C LEU A 396 -0.97 8.39 -12.87
N PRO A 397 -1.36 9.56 -12.32
CA PRO A 397 -0.41 10.46 -11.69
C PRO A 397 -0.14 10.02 -10.26
N ILE A 398 1.07 10.32 -9.79
CA ILE A 398 1.44 10.33 -8.38
C ILE A 398 1.65 11.78 -7.98
N ILE A 399 0.86 12.24 -7.00
CA ILE A 399 0.76 13.63 -6.57
C ILE A 399 0.92 13.74 -5.06
N PHE A 400 1.00 14.97 -4.54
CA PHE A 400 1.04 15.21 -3.10
C PHE A 400 -0.17 14.60 -2.36
N PRO A 401 -0.01 14.01 -1.16
CA PRO A 401 1.21 13.94 -0.35
C PRO A 401 2.11 12.72 -0.63
N ALA A 402 1.79 11.89 -1.63
CA ALA A 402 2.58 10.68 -1.93
C ALA A 402 3.99 11.01 -2.43
N VAL A 403 4.14 12.13 -3.13
CA VAL A 403 5.42 12.75 -3.49
C VAL A 403 5.39 14.24 -3.15
N PRO A 404 6.54 14.91 -2.91
CA PRO A 404 6.58 16.36 -2.76
C PRO A 404 5.93 17.09 -3.95
N GLU A 405 5.25 18.22 -3.69
CA GLU A 405 4.42 18.96 -4.67
C GLU A 405 5.16 19.28 -5.98
N LYS A 406 6.48 19.51 -5.93
CA LYS A 406 7.34 19.84 -7.09
C LYS A 406 7.95 18.62 -7.80
N SER A 407 7.53 17.43 -7.43
CA SER A 407 8.03 16.16 -7.97
C SER A 407 6.91 15.23 -8.44
N ALA A 408 5.74 15.81 -8.72
CA ALA A 408 4.60 15.06 -9.27
C ALA A 408 4.96 14.47 -10.64
N ARG A 409 4.43 13.29 -10.92
CA ARG A 409 4.85 12.45 -12.04
C ARG A 409 3.71 11.56 -12.55
N ILE A 410 3.78 11.15 -13.81
CA ILE A 410 3.03 9.98 -14.28
C ILE A 410 3.90 8.75 -14.06
N ARG A 411 3.33 7.65 -13.58
CA ARG A 411 4.08 6.40 -13.39
C ARG A 411 3.54 5.35 -14.34
N PHE A 412 4.40 4.91 -15.25
CA PHE A 412 4.12 3.83 -16.18
C PHE A 412 4.58 2.51 -15.57
N PHE A 413 3.66 1.57 -15.49
CA PHE A 413 3.92 0.19 -15.11
C PHE A 413 3.97 -0.67 -16.36
N ILE A 414 5.12 -1.30 -16.57
CA ILE A 414 5.36 -2.14 -17.74
C ILE A 414 4.96 -3.57 -17.42
N THR A 415 4.36 -4.26 -18.38
CA THR A 415 4.04 -5.69 -18.30
C THR A 415 4.69 -6.46 -19.45
N SER A 416 4.89 -7.78 -19.27
CA SER A 416 5.27 -8.69 -20.37
C SER A 416 4.26 -8.65 -21.51
N GLU A 417 3.01 -8.27 -21.25
CA GLU A 417 1.92 -8.29 -22.23
C GLU A 417 1.82 -7.01 -23.07
N HIS A 418 2.68 -6.00 -22.84
CA HIS A 418 2.71 -4.82 -23.69
C HIS A 418 3.32 -5.15 -25.05
N THR A 419 2.70 -4.65 -26.12
CA THR A 419 3.29 -4.67 -27.46
C THR A 419 4.20 -3.47 -27.67
N GLU A 420 5.10 -3.58 -28.64
CA GLU A 420 5.99 -2.48 -29.03
C GLU A 420 5.20 -1.25 -29.48
N GLU A 421 4.10 -1.45 -30.22
CA GLU A 421 3.24 -0.36 -30.68
C GLU A 421 2.57 0.39 -29.52
N GLN A 422 2.16 -0.31 -28.46
CA GLN A 422 1.60 0.32 -27.27
C GLN A 422 2.65 1.17 -26.56
N ILE A 423 3.88 0.67 -26.45
CA ILE A 423 5.01 1.36 -25.83
C ILE A 423 5.37 2.63 -26.62
N VAL A 424 5.54 2.50 -27.94
CA VAL A 424 5.83 3.63 -28.85
C VAL A 424 4.74 4.69 -28.73
N ARG A 425 3.47 4.31 -28.87
CA ARG A 425 2.33 5.22 -28.75
C ARG A 425 2.30 5.92 -27.39
N ALA A 426 2.55 5.20 -26.29
CA ALA A 426 2.56 5.77 -24.95
C ALA A 426 3.63 6.86 -24.80
N VAL A 427 4.85 6.59 -25.27
CA VAL A 427 5.97 7.53 -25.22
C VAL A 427 5.71 8.75 -26.10
N GLU A 428 5.39 8.55 -27.38
CA GLU A 428 5.16 9.63 -28.34
C GLU A 428 4.01 10.55 -27.89
N THR A 429 2.90 9.95 -27.43
CA THR A 429 1.76 10.74 -26.94
C THR A 429 2.12 11.52 -25.67
N THR A 430 2.89 10.91 -24.76
CA THR A 430 3.32 11.60 -23.52
C THR A 430 4.21 12.79 -23.83
N ALA A 431 5.16 12.66 -24.75
CA ALA A 431 6.02 13.76 -25.17
C ALA A 431 5.21 14.88 -25.84
N ALA A 432 4.35 14.54 -26.80
CA ALA A 432 3.52 15.52 -27.50
C ALA A 432 2.58 16.29 -26.56
N GLU A 433 1.93 15.61 -25.61
CA GLU A 433 1.02 16.26 -24.66
C GLU A 433 1.76 17.14 -23.65
N LEU A 434 2.97 16.75 -23.22
CA LEU A 434 3.81 17.59 -22.37
C LEU A 434 4.28 18.86 -23.08
N ASP A 435 4.66 18.77 -24.35
CA ASP A 435 5.04 19.95 -25.13
C ASP A 435 3.84 20.87 -25.39
N ALA A 436 2.68 20.31 -25.73
CA ALA A 436 1.44 21.08 -25.84
C ALA A 436 1.07 21.78 -24.51
N MET A 437 1.25 21.11 -23.36
CA MET A 437 1.02 21.73 -22.05
C MET A 437 1.98 22.89 -21.75
N ARG A 438 3.23 22.84 -22.26
CA ARG A 438 4.20 23.94 -22.12
C ARG A 438 3.80 25.13 -22.98
N ASP A 439 3.33 24.89 -24.20
CA ASP A 439 2.90 25.93 -25.14
C ASP A 439 1.58 26.60 -24.72
N ASP A 440 0.69 25.86 -24.05
CA ASP A 440 -0.59 26.36 -23.54
C ASP A 440 -0.43 27.41 -22.40
N GLY A 441 0.74 27.47 -21.77
CA GLY A 441 1.02 28.29 -20.59
C GLY A 441 0.43 27.72 -19.30
N THR A 442 0.64 28.40 -18.18
CA THR A 442 0.16 27.95 -16.86
C THR A 442 -1.38 27.93 -16.80
N ALA A 443 -1.96 27.22 -15.82
CA ALA A 443 -3.40 27.29 -15.57
C ALA A 443 -3.91 28.73 -15.33
N VAL A 444 -3.05 29.60 -14.80
CA VAL A 444 -3.32 31.04 -14.64
C VAL A 444 -3.36 31.74 -15.99
N ASP A 445 -2.43 31.44 -16.90
CA ASP A 445 -2.41 32.00 -18.26
C ASP A 445 -3.65 31.58 -19.06
N ARG A 446 -4.15 30.36 -18.84
CA ARG A 446 -5.40 29.87 -19.44
C ARG A 446 -6.62 30.58 -18.87
N LEU A 447 -6.68 30.81 -17.55
CA LEU A 447 -7.75 31.60 -16.91
C LEU A 447 -7.73 33.06 -17.38
N ILE A 448 -6.55 33.66 -17.57
CA ILE A 448 -6.39 35.02 -18.09
C ILE A 448 -6.80 35.10 -19.58
N LYS A 449 -6.46 34.09 -20.39
CA LYS A 449 -6.89 34.01 -21.80
C LYS A 449 -8.40 33.79 -21.93
N ALA A 450 -9.02 32.98 -21.05
CA ALA A 450 -10.46 32.71 -21.08
C ALA A 450 -11.32 33.86 -20.54
N ALA A 451 -10.72 34.78 -19.78
CA ALA A 451 -11.36 36.00 -19.29
C ALA A 451 -11.23 37.21 -20.25
N ARG A 452 -10.57 37.03 -21.40
CA ARG A 452 -10.50 37.97 -22.52
C ARG A 452 -11.39 37.49 -23.64
#